data_AF-A0A7Y1Z3B1-F1
#
_entry.id   AF-A0A7Y1Z3B1-F1
#
_cell.length_a   1.000
_cell.length_b   1.000
_cell.length_c   1.000
_cell.angle_alpha   90.00
_cell.angle_beta   90.00
_cell.angle_gamma   90.00
#
_symmetry.space_group_name_H-M   'P 1'
#
loop_
_entity.id
_entity.type
_entity.pdbx_description
1 polymer ?
#
loop_
_entity_poly.entity_id
_entity_poly.type
_entity_poly.pdbx_seq_one_letter_code
_entity_poly.pdbx_strand_id
1 'polypeptide(L)'
;PVVRTLSAKSRLGVINIGSTDLAVREALERFASEGHGLNHMRIRAFPFTEEVTQFIDNHDFLFVVEQNRDAQLRTLLTAEAEIPGEKLVPILNYDGMPLTASGICDAIRAVLNSNPQVEEAVAAPLTVA
;
A
#
# COMPACT_ATOMS: atom_id res chain seq x y z
N PRO A 1 -8.93 -0.54 -11.81
CA PRO A 1 -7.55 -0.19 -11.36
C PRO A 1 -6.51 -1.00 -12.14
N VAL A 2 -5.26 -1.05 -11.70
CA VAL A 2 -4.33 -2.14 -12.10
C VAL A 2 -3.91 -2.87 -10.82
N VAL A 3 -4.36 -4.11 -10.68
CA VAL A 3 -4.09 -4.96 -9.51
C VAL A 3 -3.00 -5.99 -9.83
N ARG A 4 -2.11 -6.21 -8.88
CA ARG A 4 -1.08 -7.25 -8.88
C ARG A 4 -1.18 -7.99 -7.56
N THR A 5 -1.72 -9.20 -7.61
CA THR A 5 -1.81 -10.09 -6.45
C THR A 5 -0.58 -10.99 -6.44
N LEU A 6 0.24 -10.85 -5.41
CA LEU A 6 1.37 -11.76 -5.17
C LEU A 6 0.89 -13.04 -4.47
N SER A 7 -0.06 -12.90 -3.53
CA SER A 7 -0.70 -14.04 -2.87
C SER A 7 -2.08 -13.66 -2.35
N ALA A 8 -3.04 -14.57 -2.54
CA ALA A 8 -4.39 -14.43 -1.96
C ALA A 8 -4.39 -14.50 -0.43
N LYS A 9 -3.30 -14.96 0.19
CA LYS A 9 -3.13 -14.97 1.65
C LYS A 9 -2.52 -13.68 2.20
N SER A 10 -2.08 -12.76 1.32
CA SER A 10 -1.45 -11.52 1.78
C SER A 10 -2.50 -10.65 2.42
N ARG A 11 -2.36 -10.39 3.72
CA ARG A 11 -3.26 -9.51 4.48
C ARG A 11 -2.86 -8.04 4.36
N LEU A 12 -1.76 -7.75 3.65
CA LEU A 12 -1.26 -6.41 3.45
C LEU A 12 -1.19 -6.07 1.97
N GLY A 13 -1.43 -4.80 1.66
CA GLY A 13 -1.28 -4.32 0.31
C GLY A 13 -0.74 -2.91 0.23
N VAL A 14 -0.41 -2.49 -0.99
CA VAL A 14 0.02 -1.15 -1.32
C VAL A 14 -0.93 -0.54 -2.33
N ILE A 15 -1.38 0.68 -2.08
CA ILE A 15 -2.17 1.49 -3.00
C ILE A 15 -1.34 2.69 -3.43
N ASN A 16 -1.33 2.99 -4.72
CA ASN A 16 -0.70 4.20 -5.23
C ASN A 16 -1.41 4.75 -6.47
N ILE A 17 -1.03 5.97 -6.90
CA ILE A 17 -1.53 6.61 -8.12
C ILE A 17 -0.38 7.21 -8.96
N GLY A 18 -0.64 7.43 -10.24
CA GLY A 18 0.22 8.25 -11.09
C GLY A 18 1.63 7.69 -11.27
N SER A 19 2.62 8.57 -11.17
CA SER A 19 4.05 8.31 -11.44
C SER A 19 4.77 7.53 -10.35
N THR A 20 4.16 7.33 -9.18
CA THR A 20 4.79 6.58 -8.08
C THR A 20 4.90 5.08 -8.34
N ASP A 21 4.23 4.58 -9.39
CA ASP A 21 4.12 3.16 -9.74
C ASP A 21 5.46 2.45 -9.87
N LEU A 22 6.45 3.08 -10.51
CA LEU A 22 7.75 2.46 -10.72
C LEU A 22 8.51 2.26 -9.39
N ALA A 23 8.57 3.29 -8.55
CA ALA A 23 9.21 3.22 -7.25
C ALA A 23 8.52 2.22 -6.32
N VAL A 24 7.18 2.19 -6.34
CA VAL A 24 6.38 1.22 -5.58
C VAL A 24 6.70 -0.21 -6.01
N ARG A 25 6.70 -0.48 -7.32
CA ARG A 25 6.99 -1.84 -7.81
C ARG A 25 8.40 -2.31 -7.44
N GLU A 26 9.40 -1.44 -7.56
CA GLU A 26 10.76 -1.77 -7.14
C GLU A 26 10.84 -2.01 -5.63
N ALA A 27 10.12 -1.23 -4.80
CA ALA A 27 10.06 -1.46 -3.35
C ALA A 27 9.43 -2.82 -3.02
N LEU A 28 8.36 -3.18 -3.72
CA LEU A 28 7.66 -4.46 -3.55
C LEU A 28 8.53 -5.66 -3.92
N GLU A 29 9.30 -5.57 -5.01
CA GLU A 29 10.25 -6.61 -5.41
C GLU A 29 11.33 -6.82 -4.35
N ARG A 30 11.86 -5.73 -3.77
CA ARG A 30 12.83 -5.80 -2.66
C ARG A 30 12.20 -6.44 -1.42
N PHE A 31 11.01 -6.02 -1.02
CA PHE A 31 10.32 -6.54 0.16
C PHE A 31 9.96 -8.03 0.00
N ALA A 32 9.55 -8.44 -1.20
CA ALA A 32 9.30 -9.85 -1.52
C ALA A 32 10.57 -10.70 -1.39
N SER A 33 11.73 -10.17 -1.77
CA SER A 33 13.03 -10.88 -1.60
C SER A 33 13.43 -11.07 -0.13
N GLU A 34 12.87 -10.27 0.77
CA GLU A 34 13.04 -10.37 2.22
C GLU A 34 12.01 -11.35 2.85
N GLY A 35 11.14 -11.96 2.04
CA GLY A 35 10.09 -12.89 2.49
C GLY A 35 8.75 -12.22 2.80
N HIS A 36 8.62 -10.92 2.55
CA HIS A 36 7.42 -10.15 2.85
C HIS A 36 6.70 -9.75 1.56
N GLY A 37 5.77 -10.59 1.14
CA GLY A 37 4.94 -10.31 -0.02
C GLY A 37 3.85 -9.28 0.25
N LEU A 38 3.67 -8.28 -0.61
CA LEU A 38 2.52 -7.38 -0.53
C LEU A 38 1.77 -7.38 -1.85
N ASN A 39 0.44 -7.41 -1.78
CA ASN A 39 -0.39 -7.18 -2.95
C ASN A 39 -0.36 -5.70 -3.32
N HIS A 40 -0.65 -5.37 -4.58
CA HIS A 40 -0.47 -4.02 -5.09
C HIS A 40 -1.64 -3.60 -5.96
N MET A 41 -2.13 -2.39 -5.75
CA MET A 41 -3.11 -1.75 -6.62
C MET A 41 -2.66 -0.34 -6.99
N ARG A 42 -2.54 -0.10 -8.30
CA ARG A 42 -2.48 1.27 -8.82
C ARG A 42 -3.86 1.74 -9.22
N ILE A 43 -4.35 2.80 -8.57
CA ILE A 43 -5.57 3.49 -8.98
C ILE A 43 -5.25 4.35 -10.23
N ARG A 44 -6.13 4.30 -11.23
CA ARG A 44 -5.93 4.93 -12.54
C ARG A 44 -6.82 6.15 -12.78
N ALA A 45 -7.98 6.18 -12.16
CA ALA A 45 -8.97 7.24 -12.31
C ALA A 45 -9.94 7.25 -11.12
N PHE A 46 -10.62 8.39 -10.97
CA PHE A 46 -11.83 8.57 -10.18
C PHE A 46 -13.03 8.73 -11.15
N PRO A 47 -14.26 8.27 -10.84
CA PRO A 47 -14.72 7.63 -9.59
C PRO A 47 -14.08 6.26 -9.33
N PHE A 48 -14.06 5.84 -8.05
CA PHE A 48 -13.57 4.51 -7.68
C PHE A 48 -14.53 3.42 -8.18
N THR A 49 -13.96 2.37 -8.76
CA THR A 49 -14.71 1.21 -9.24
C THR A 49 -14.86 0.17 -8.13
N GLU A 50 -15.79 -0.78 -8.28
CA GLU A 50 -15.94 -1.91 -7.35
C GLU A 50 -14.64 -2.73 -7.16
N GLU A 51 -13.80 -2.83 -8.20
CA GLU A 51 -12.49 -3.47 -8.09
C GLU A 51 -11.58 -2.81 -7.03
N VAL A 52 -11.73 -1.51 -6.77
CA VAL A 52 -10.99 -0.79 -5.72
C VAL A 52 -11.46 -1.26 -4.34
N THR A 53 -12.77 -1.29 -4.09
CA THR A 53 -13.33 -1.69 -2.79
C THR A 53 -13.07 -3.16 -2.52
N GLN A 54 -13.25 -4.04 -3.52
CA GLN A 54 -12.93 -5.47 -3.40
C GLN A 54 -11.44 -5.70 -3.07
N PHE A 55 -10.53 -4.96 -3.71
CA PHE A 55 -9.12 -5.04 -3.33
C PHE A 55 -8.93 -4.62 -1.88
N ILE A 56 -9.55 -3.52 -1.46
CA ILE A 56 -9.41 -3.02 -0.09
C ILE A 56 -9.94 -4.04 0.93
N ASP A 57 -11.10 -4.63 0.70
CA ASP A 57 -11.75 -5.58 1.60
C ASP A 57 -10.94 -6.86 1.84
N ASN A 58 -10.17 -7.28 0.83
CA ASN A 58 -9.33 -8.48 0.90
C ASN A 58 -8.04 -8.34 1.73
N HIS A 59 -7.75 -7.15 2.26
CA HIS A 59 -6.57 -6.89 3.09
C HIS A 59 -6.99 -6.39 4.47
N ASP A 60 -6.13 -6.52 5.48
CA ASP A 60 -6.33 -5.90 6.79
C ASP A 60 -5.85 -4.46 6.82
N PHE A 61 -4.69 -4.19 6.20
CA PHE A 61 -4.07 -2.87 6.14
C PHE A 61 -3.46 -2.61 4.76
N LEU A 62 -3.50 -1.35 4.37
CA LEU A 62 -3.07 -0.89 3.06
C LEU A 62 -2.17 0.32 3.20
N PHE A 63 -0.93 0.19 2.73
CA PHE A 63 -0.01 1.32 2.62
C PHE A 63 -0.43 2.19 1.44
N VAL A 64 -0.86 3.42 1.70
CA VAL A 64 -1.24 4.40 0.68
C VAL A 64 -0.02 5.25 0.37
N VAL A 65 0.66 4.94 -0.74
CA VAL A 65 1.87 5.64 -1.18
C VAL A 65 1.49 6.79 -2.10
N GLU A 66 1.76 8.01 -1.67
CA GLU A 66 1.47 9.21 -2.44
C GLU A 66 2.51 10.32 -2.27
N GLN A 67 2.79 11.05 -3.35
CA GLN A 67 3.61 12.25 -3.33
C GLN A 67 2.74 13.47 -2.99
N ASN A 68 2.24 13.50 -1.76
CA ASN A 68 1.37 14.56 -1.26
C ASN A 68 1.53 14.72 0.25
N ARG A 69 1.44 15.94 0.76
CA ARG A 69 1.57 16.24 2.20
C ARG A 69 0.32 15.86 3.00
N ASP A 70 -0.85 16.05 2.41
CA ASP A 70 -2.14 16.05 3.09
C ASP A 70 -2.87 14.69 2.98
N ALA A 71 -2.23 13.68 2.40
CA ALA A 71 -2.80 12.35 2.15
C ALA A 71 -4.13 12.41 1.36
N GLN A 72 -4.13 13.14 0.24
CA GLN A 72 -5.35 13.38 -0.55
C GLN A 72 -5.99 12.09 -1.06
N LEU A 73 -5.20 11.11 -1.51
CA LEU A 73 -5.76 9.84 -1.96
C LEU A 73 -6.44 9.08 -0.82
N ARG A 74 -5.80 9.03 0.35
CA ARG A 74 -6.40 8.45 1.56
C ARG A 74 -7.72 9.15 1.91
N THR A 75 -7.73 10.48 1.85
CA THR A 75 -8.94 11.28 2.14
C THR A 75 -10.07 10.94 1.17
N LEU A 76 -9.79 10.83 -0.13
CA LEU A 76 -10.78 10.44 -1.13
C LEU A 76 -11.30 9.03 -0.89
N LEU A 77 -10.43 8.06 -0.58
CA LEU A 77 -10.83 6.67 -0.30
C LEU A 77 -11.78 6.59 0.90
N THR A 78 -11.53 7.35 1.96
CA THR A 78 -12.42 7.40 3.12
C THR A 78 -13.72 8.12 2.82
N ALA A 79 -13.68 9.26 2.11
CA ALA A 79 -14.86 10.08 1.88
C ALA A 79 -15.81 9.51 0.82
N GLU A 80 -15.26 8.98 -0.28
CA GLU A 80 -16.04 8.61 -1.47
C GLU A 80 -16.26 7.10 -1.60
N ALA A 81 -15.39 6.28 -0.99
CA ALA A 81 -15.53 4.82 -0.97
C ALA A 81 -15.85 4.27 0.43
N GLU A 82 -16.10 5.15 1.41
CA GLU A 82 -16.49 4.80 2.78
C GLU A 82 -15.50 3.83 3.47
N ILE A 83 -14.22 3.90 3.08
CA ILE A 83 -13.18 3.01 3.59
C ILE A 83 -12.71 3.47 4.98
N PRO A 84 -12.67 2.56 5.98
CA PRO A 84 -12.18 2.90 7.31
C PRO A 84 -10.75 3.45 7.27
N GLY A 85 -10.54 4.63 7.86
CA GLY A 85 -9.26 5.33 7.76
C GLY A 85 -8.11 4.65 8.50
N GLU A 86 -8.41 3.81 9.50
CA GLU A 86 -7.47 2.98 10.25
C GLU A 86 -6.85 1.86 9.39
N LYS A 87 -7.55 1.45 8.34
CA LYS A 87 -7.09 0.47 7.34
C LYS A 87 -6.03 1.08 6.41
N LEU A 88 -6.07 2.39 6.22
CA LEU A 88 -5.28 3.13 5.25
C LEU A 88 -4.08 3.79 5.94
N VAL A 89 -2.94 3.13 5.85
CA VAL A 89 -1.66 3.57 6.43
C VAL A 89 -0.95 4.50 5.43
N PRO A 90 -0.80 5.80 5.72
CA PRO A 90 -0.19 6.73 4.77
C PRO A 90 1.33 6.56 4.69
N ILE A 91 1.88 6.52 3.47
CA ILE A 91 3.32 6.62 3.17
C ILE A 91 3.50 7.83 2.27
N LEU A 92 3.85 8.96 2.87
CA LEU A 92 3.83 10.28 2.22
C LEU A 92 5.24 10.75 1.87
N ASN A 93 5.39 11.31 0.66
CA ASN A 93 6.65 11.90 0.22
C ASN A 93 6.43 13.32 -0.32
N TYR A 94 6.94 14.34 0.37
CA TYR A 94 6.66 15.75 0.05
C TYR A 94 7.83 16.71 0.42
N ASP A 95 9.04 16.18 0.62
CA ASP A 95 10.25 16.95 0.95
C ASP A 95 10.94 17.58 -0.28
N GLY A 96 10.37 17.40 -1.47
CA GLY A 96 10.92 17.87 -2.74
C GLY A 96 11.87 16.88 -3.41
N MET A 97 12.22 15.77 -2.75
CA MET A 97 13.04 14.72 -3.33
C MET A 97 12.17 13.70 -4.11
N PRO A 98 12.74 13.05 -5.15
CA PRO A 98 12.06 11.97 -5.84
C PRO A 98 11.71 10.83 -4.88
N LEU A 99 10.51 10.27 -5.01
CA LEU A 99 10.12 9.06 -4.31
C LEU A 99 11.02 7.90 -4.79
N THR A 100 11.67 7.22 -3.84
CA THR A 100 12.57 6.09 -4.13
C THR A 100 12.04 4.79 -3.55
N ALA A 101 12.43 3.66 -4.15
CA ALA A 101 12.09 2.34 -3.62
C ALA A 101 12.61 2.12 -2.20
N SER A 102 13.84 2.56 -1.91
CA SER A 102 14.43 2.48 -0.56
C SER A 102 13.63 3.31 0.46
N GLY A 103 13.24 4.54 0.11
CA GLY A 103 12.45 5.38 0.99
C GLY A 103 11.09 4.75 1.32
N ILE A 104 10.44 4.11 0.34
CA ILE A 104 9.20 3.35 0.56
C ILE A 104 9.44 2.17 1.51
N CYS A 105 10.47 1.36 1.26
CA CYS A 105 10.80 0.22 2.12
C CYS A 105 11.07 0.68 3.57
N ASP A 106 11.85 1.74 3.76
CA ASP A 106 12.20 2.26 5.08
C ASP A 106 10.96 2.78 5.81
N ALA A 107 10.07 3.48 5.11
CA ALA A 107 8.81 3.96 5.67
C ALA A 107 7.88 2.80 6.07
N ILE A 108 7.76 1.75 5.22
CA ILE A 108 6.99 0.55 5.55
C ILE A 108 7.56 -0.12 6.80
N ARG A 109 8.88 -0.35 6.87
CA ARG A 109 9.52 -0.94 8.05
C ARG A 109 9.30 -0.10 9.31
N ALA A 110 9.37 1.22 9.20
CA ALA A 110 9.09 2.10 10.33
C ALA A 110 7.66 1.94 10.86
N VAL A 111 6.67 1.76 9.97
CA VAL A 111 5.29 1.43 10.38
C VAL A 111 5.24 0.08 11.06
N LEU A 112 5.82 -0.97 10.46
CA LEU A 112 5.80 -2.31 11.04
C LEU A 112 6.38 -2.32 12.46
N ASN A 113 7.51 -1.66 12.66
CA ASN A 113 8.16 -1.59 13.98
C ASN A 113 7.40 -0.75 15.02
N SER A 114 6.49 0.13 14.60
CA SER A 114 5.78 1.06 15.49
C SER A 114 4.30 0.73 15.66
N ASN A 115 3.75 -0.17 14.84
CA ASN A 115 2.35 -0.57 14.86
C ASN A 115 2.21 -2.10 14.90
N PRO A 116 2.04 -2.69 16.11
CA PRO A 116 1.92 -4.12 16.29
C PRO A 116 0.77 -4.77 15.50
N GLN A 117 -0.32 -4.04 15.24
CA GLN A 117 -1.45 -4.59 14.47
C GLN A 117 -1.07 -4.80 13.00
N VAL A 118 -0.30 -3.88 12.42
CA VAL A 118 0.18 -3.99 11.05
C VAL A 118 1.29 -5.05 10.96
N GLU A 119 2.15 -5.14 11.98
CA GLU A 119 3.18 -6.18 12.09
C GLU A 119 2.59 -7.59 12.14
N GLU A 120 1.54 -7.81 12.94
CA GLU A 120 0.86 -9.10 13.05
C GLU A 120 0.28 -9.57 11.70
N ALA A 121 -0.19 -8.63 10.88
CA ALA A 121 -0.66 -8.92 9.52
C ALA A 121 0.48 -9.32 8.55
N VAL A 122 1.74 -8.91 8.79
CA VAL A 122 2.94 -9.41 8.09
C VAL A 122 3.28 -10.84 8.55
N ALA A 123 3.19 -11.08 9.86
CA ALA A 123 3.64 -12.32 10.49
C ALA A 123 2.78 -13.54 10.11
N ALA A 124 1.55 -13.33 9.61
CA ALA A 124 0.77 -14.37 8.95
C ALA A 124 1.48 -14.77 7.63
N PRO A 125 2.16 -15.93 7.58
CA PRO A 125 3.20 -16.17 6.58
C PRO A 125 2.63 -16.18 5.17
N LEU A 126 3.21 -15.34 4.33
CA LEU A 126 3.16 -15.51 2.89
C LEU A 126 4.20 -16.54 2.49
N THR A 127 3.84 -17.80 2.66
CA THR A 127 4.61 -18.87 2.03
C THR A 127 4.52 -18.64 0.54
N VAL A 128 5.66 -18.27 -0.07
CA VAL A 128 5.86 -18.35 -1.51
C VAL A 128 5.55 -19.79 -1.89
N ALA A 129 4.47 -19.98 -2.66
CA ALA A 129 4.09 -21.28 -3.19
C ALA A 129 5.09 -21.75 -4.25
#